data_AF-A0A7J4DVU2-F1
#
_entry.id   AF-A0A7J4DVU2-F1
#
_cell.length_a   1.000
_cell.length_b   1.000
_cell.length_c   1.000
_cell.angle_alpha   90.00
_cell.angle_beta   90.00
_cell.angle_gamma   90.00
#
_symmetry.space_group_name_H-M   'P 1'
#
loop_
_entity.id
_entity.type
_entity.pdbx_description
1 polymer ?
#
loop_
_entity_poly.entity_id
_entity_poly.type
_entity_poly.pdbx_seq_one_letter_code
_entity_poly.pdbx_strand_id
1 'polypeptide(L)'
;MRPKLLVLVLDGAADSPGIEKTSLSVARTPGLDELAQHAYAGFHYPIGPGKAPESDTAVLSLLGYDPEKYYTGRGPLEALGINVQIKEGYEVAFRANFATIDESTLEIIDRRVGRSLKTEEARELAKAVDGMQ
;
A
#
# COMPACT_ATOMS: atom_id res chain seq x y z
N MET A 1 11.10 12.89 31.36
CA MET A 1 10.14 13.07 30.25
C MET A 1 10.32 11.90 29.29
N ARG A 2 9.25 11.26 28.79
CA ARG A 2 9.41 10.22 27.76
C ARG A 2 9.62 10.91 26.40
N PRO A 3 10.64 10.52 25.61
CA PRO A 3 10.82 11.08 24.28
C PRO A 3 9.64 10.71 23.40
N LYS A 4 9.28 11.61 22.47
CA LYS A 4 8.35 11.29 21.38
C LYS A 4 9.14 10.66 20.24
N LEU A 5 8.58 9.62 19.63
CA LEU A 5 9.17 8.96 18.46
C LEU A 5 8.44 9.44 17.20
N LEU A 6 9.20 9.81 16.17
CA LEU A 6 8.71 10.06 14.82
C LEU A 6 9.32 9.02 13.88
N VAL A 7 8.47 8.30 13.15
CA VAL A 7 8.89 7.36 12.11
C VAL A 7 8.49 7.95 10.77
N LEU A 8 9.47 8.19 9.90
CA LEU A 8 9.26 8.66 8.54
C LEU A 8 9.58 7.53 7.55
N VAL A 9 8.59 7.14 6.75
CA VAL A 9 8.74 6.12 5.70
C VAL A 9 8.61 6.81 4.35
N LEU A 10 9.64 6.70 3.53
CA LEU A 10 9.62 7.18 2.14
C LEU A 10 9.24 6.00 1.24
N ASP A 11 7.96 5.95 0.83
CA ASP A 11 7.45 4.86 0.00
C ASP A 11 8.14 4.85 -1.38
N GLY A 12 8.55 3.66 -1.83
CA GLY A 12 9.25 3.48 -3.10
C GLY A 12 10.61 4.21 -3.20
N ALA A 13 11.23 4.61 -2.09
CA ALA A 13 12.46 5.38 -2.11
C ALA A 13 13.72 4.58 -2.52
N ALA A 14 13.65 3.25 -2.45
CA ALA A 14 14.71 2.38 -2.94
C ALA A 14 14.64 2.24 -4.47
N ASP A 15 15.81 2.18 -5.10
CA ASP A 15 15.93 2.00 -6.54
C ASP A 15 16.20 0.54 -6.93
N SER A 16 16.16 0.28 -8.24
CA SER A 16 16.52 -1.00 -8.83
C SER A 16 18.01 -1.34 -8.62
N PRO A 17 18.36 -2.62 -8.46
CA PRO A 17 19.76 -3.04 -8.37
C PRO A 17 20.50 -2.76 -9.68
N GLY A 18 21.81 -2.50 -9.59
CA GLY A 18 22.71 -2.38 -10.75
C GLY A 18 22.76 -0.99 -11.40
N ILE A 19 22.13 0.02 -10.80
CA ILE A 19 22.27 1.41 -11.26
C ILE A 19 23.48 2.08 -10.60
N GLU A 20 24.15 2.98 -11.34
CA GLU A 20 25.34 3.69 -10.87
C GLU A 20 25.00 4.78 -9.84
N LYS A 21 23.87 5.47 -10.03
CA LYS A 21 23.37 6.53 -9.13
C LYS A 21 21.89 6.30 -8.84
N THR A 22 21.53 6.26 -7.57
CA THR A 22 20.13 6.17 -7.12
C THR A 22 19.44 7.52 -7.26
N SER A 23 18.12 7.50 -7.46
CA SER A 23 17.25 8.66 -7.46
C SER A 23 17.46 9.52 -6.21
N LEU A 24 17.59 8.90 -5.03
CA LEU A 24 17.91 9.60 -3.78
C LEU A 24 19.31 10.26 -3.81
N SER A 25 20.32 9.62 -4.40
CA SER A 25 21.68 10.20 -4.47
C SER A 25 21.79 11.40 -5.42
N VAL A 26 20.90 11.48 -6.43
CA VAL A 26 20.88 12.58 -7.40
C VAL A 26 19.95 13.72 -6.94
N ALA A 27 18.96 13.41 -6.10
CA ALA A 27 18.04 14.39 -5.56
C ALA A 27 18.75 15.36 -4.61
N ARG A 28 18.27 16.62 -4.58
CA ARG A 28 18.72 17.61 -3.59
C ARG A 28 17.94 17.42 -2.30
N THR A 29 18.56 16.78 -1.29
CA THR A 29 17.90 16.37 -0.04
C THR A 29 18.53 16.97 1.23
N PRO A 30 18.71 18.30 1.35
CA PRO A 30 19.51 18.92 2.40
C PRO A 30 19.08 18.55 3.83
N GLY A 31 17.77 18.39 4.07
CA GLY A 31 17.26 17.97 5.37
C GLY A 31 17.56 16.50 5.72
N LEU A 32 17.53 15.59 4.75
CA LEU A 32 17.94 14.19 4.98
C LEU A 32 19.47 14.09 5.11
N ASP A 33 20.20 14.89 4.34
CA ASP A 33 21.66 14.95 4.37
C ASP A 33 22.16 15.42 5.74
N GLU A 34 21.53 16.47 6.30
CA GLU A 34 21.83 16.97 7.65
C GLU A 34 21.48 15.94 8.73
N LEU A 35 20.33 15.28 8.63
CA LEU A 35 19.95 14.22 9.57
C LEU A 35 20.94 13.05 9.53
N ALA A 36 21.38 12.63 8.34
CA ALA A 36 22.30 11.52 8.17
C ALA A 36 23.68 11.80 8.81
N GLN A 37 24.13 13.05 8.86
CA GLN A 37 25.38 13.45 9.52
C GLN A 37 25.35 13.26 11.05
N HIS A 38 24.14 13.26 11.65
CA HIS A 38 23.94 13.17 13.10
C HIS A 38 23.24 11.87 13.53
N ALA A 39 23.03 10.92 12.60
CA ALA A 39 22.28 9.70 12.83
C ALA A 39 23.14 8.45 12.63
N TYR A 40 22.66 7.32 13.16
CA TYR A 40 23.15 6.01 12.78
C TYR A 40 22.44 5.55 11.51
N ALA A 41 23.21 5.38 10.43
CA ALA A 41 22.71 4.86 9.16
C ALA A 41 22.95 3.34 9.05
N GLY A 42 22.08 2.66 8.31
CA GLY A 42 22.19 1.23 8.06
C GLY A 42 21.19 0.75 7.01
N PHE A 43 21.25 -0.55 6.70
CA PHE A 43 20.29 -1.21 5.83
C PHE A 43 19.20 -1.89 6.65
N HIS A 44 17.99 -1.91 6.10
CA HIS A 44 16.84 -2.55 6.71
C HIS A 44 16.21 -3.52 5.72
N TYR A 45 15.96 -4.75 6.17
CA TYR A 45 15.15 -5.73 5.44
C TYR A 45 13.74 -5.70 6.05
N PRO A 46 12.74 -5.07 5.40
CA PRO A 46 11.44 -4.87 6.04
C PRO A 46 10.76 -6.18 6.46
N ILE A 47 10.91 -7.25 5.68
CA ILE A 47 10.34 -8.56 6.00
C ILE A 47 11.46 -9.55 6.36
N GLY A 48 12.52 -9.59 5.56
CA GLY A 48 13.68 -10.44 5.76
C GLY A 48 14.54 -10.53 4.52
N PRO A 49 15.74 -11.14 4.62
CA PRO A 49 16.63 -11.32 3.47
C PRO A 49 15.95 -12.07 2.33
N GLY A 50 16.04 -11.55 1.11
CA GLY A 50 15.47 -12.17 -0.09
C GLY A 50 13.93 -12.11 -0.18
N LYS A 51 13.25 -11.47 0.77
CA LYS A 51 11.79 -11.29 0.75
C LYS A 51 11.45 -9.89 0.28
N ALA A 52 10.81 -9.79 -0.89
CA ALA A 52 10.31 -8.52 -1.40
C ALA A 52 9.13 -8.05 -0.52
N PRO A 53 9.18 -6.83 0.04
CA PRO A 53 8.07 -6.29 0.81
C PRO A 53 6.92 -5.87 -0.10
N GLU A 54 5.69 -6.22 0.28
CA GLU A 54 4.49 -5.48 -0.14
C GLU A 54 4.20 -4.36 0.87
N SER A 55 3.58 -3.26 0.43
CA SER A 55 3.42 -2.06 1.26
C SER A 55 2.71 -2.33 2.60
N ASP A 56 1.71 -3.22 2.59
CA ASP A 56 0.95 -3.60 3.78
C ASP A 56 1.80 -4.39 4.79
N THR A 57 2.45 -5.46 4.33
CA THR A 57 3.34 -6.30 5.15
C THR A 57 4.55 -5.51 5.67
N ALA A 58 5.08 -4.58 4.89
CA ALA A 58 6.19 -3.72 5.30
C ALA A 58 5.81 -2.79 6.45
N VAL A 59 4.63 -2.15 6.37
CA VAL A 59 4.14 -1.25 7.43
C VAL A 59 3.86 -2.04 8.71
N LEU A 60 3.24 -3.23 8.61
CA LEU A 60 3.04 -4.12 9.76
C LEU A 60 4.37 -4.44 10.47
N SER A 61 5.39 -4.82 9.71
CA SER A 61 6.72 -5.12 10.24
C SER A 61 7.39 -3.90 10.89
N LEU A 62 7.30 -2.73 10.25
CA LEU A 62 7.83 -1.46 10.79
C LEU A 62 7.17 -1.07 12.12
N LEU A 63 5.90 -1.44 12.31
CA LEU A 63 5.18 -1.23 13.57
C LEU A 63 5.46 -2.32 14.62
N GLY A 64 6.30 -3.31 14.30
CA GLY A 64 6.75 -4.37 15.21
C GLY A 64 5.90 -5.64 15.19
N TYR A 65 4.97 -5.79 14.23
CA TYR A 65 4.19 -7.00 14.08
C TYR A 65 4.88 -7.98 13.14
N ASP A 66 4.88 -9.27 13.49
CA ASP A 66 5.31 -10.34 12.60
C ASP A 66 4.29 -10.55 11.46
N PRO A 67 4.63 -10.21 10.20
CA PRO A 67 3.69 -10.34 9.09
C PRO A 67 3.30 -11.80 8.82
N GLU A 68 4.14 -12.80 9.12
CA GLU A 68 3.80 -14.21 8.90
C GLU A 68 2.70 -14.69 9.86
N LYS A 69 2.54 -14.01 11.00
CA LYS A 69 1.55 -14.35 12.02
C LYS A 69 0.30 -13.49 11.95
N TYR A 70 0.45 -12.18 11.68
CA TYR A 70 -0.61 -11.19 11.85
C TYR A 70 -1.20 -10.66 10.55
N TYR A 71 -0.60 -10.95 9.39
CA TYR A 71 -1.13 -10.46 8.13
C TYR A 71 -2.44 -11.17 7.76
N THR A 72 -3.52 -10.40 7.64
CA THR A 72 -4.88 -10.89 7.33
C THR A 72 -5.20 -10.86 5.83
N GLY A 73 -4.23 -10.44 5.00
CA GLY A 73 -4.45 -10.15 3.59
C GLY A 73 -4.82 -8.69 3.32
N ARG A 74 -4.65 -8.24 2.08
CA ARG A 74 -4.89 -6.85 1.68
C ARG A 74 -6.36 -6.43 1.75
N GLY A 75 -7.28 -7.34 1.44
CA GLY A 75 -8.71 -7.07 1.41
C GLY A 75 -9.24 -6.53 2.76
N PRO A 76 -9.02 -7.24 3.87
CA PRO A 76 -9.43 -6.75 5.19
C PRO A 76 -8.80 -5.42 5.59
N LEU A 77 -7.52 -5.20 5.26
CA LEU A 77 -6.83 -3.94 5.56
C LEU A 77 -7.43 -2.75 4.81
N GLU A 78 -7.70 -2.91 3.51
CA GLU A 78 -8.31 -1.85 2.67
C GLU A 78 -9.74 -1.54 3.13
N ALA A 79 -10.52 -2.56 3.50
CA ALA A 79 -11.88 -2.41 4.05
C ALA A 79 -11.88 -1.64 5.38
N LEU A 80 -10.99 -1.99 6.31
CA LEU A 80 -10.80 -1.21 7.54
C LEU A 80 -10.39 0.23 7.24
N GLY A 81 -9.55 0.44 6.23
CA GLY A 81 -9.13 1.77 5.76
C GLY A 81 -10.28 2.67 5.30
N ILE A 82 -11.40 2.10 4.85
CA ILE A 82 -12.63 2.82 4.49
C ILE A 82 -13.74 2.71 5.56
N ASN A 83 -13.40 2.27 6.77
CA ASN A 83 -14.30 2.05 7.90
C ASN A 83 -15.39 0.98 7.69
N VAL A 84 -15.14 0.00 6.82
CA VAL A 84 -15.99 -1.20 6.71
C VAL A 84 -15.58 -2.18 7.80
N GLN A 85 -16.55 -2.60 8.62
CA GLN A 85 -16.35 -3.62 9.64
C GLN A 85 -16.41 -5.00 8.98
N ILE A 86 -15.48 -5.88 9.37
CA ILE A 86 -15.43 -7.26 8.88
C ILE A 86 -15.50 -8.18 10.10
N LYS A 87 -16.38 -9.16 10.03
CA LYS A 87 -16.48 -10.22 11.02
C LYS A 87 -15.42 -11.29 10.75
N GLU A 88 -14.32 -11.20 11.49
CA GLU A 88 -13.20 -12.14 11.43
C GLU A 88 -13.67 -13.60 11.51
N GLY A 89 -13.16 -14.45 10.61
CA GLY A 89 -13.49 -15.87 10.53
C GLY A 89 -14.81 -16.23 9.82
N TYR A 90 -15.62 -15.23 9.44
CA TYR A 90 -16.91 -15.44 8.75
C TYR A 90 -16.99 -14.72 7.40
N GLU A 91 -16.40 -13.55 7.30
CA GLU A 91 -16.47 -12.69 6.13
C GLU A 91 -15.11 -12.63 5.41
N VAL A 92 -15.16 -12.52 4.09
CA VAL A 92 -13.98 -12.35 3.24
C VAL A 92 -14.09 -11.01 2.53
N ALA A 93 -13.01 -10.23 2.54
CA ALA A 93 -12.94 -8.97 1.83
C ALA A 93 -12.01 -9.07 0.64
N PHE A 94 -12.44 -8.48 -0.48
CA PHE A 94 -11.68 -8.41 -1.71
C PHE A 94 -11.44 -6.96 -2.08
N ARG A 95 -10.24 -6.68 -2.59
CA ARG A 95 -9.98 -5.42 -3.28
C ARG A 95 -10.56 -5.51 -4.69
N ALA A 96 -11.51 -4.64 -5.00
CA ALA A 96 -12.10 -4.52 -6.32
C ALA A 96 -11.74 -3.18 -6.98
N ASN A 97 -11.84 -3.11 -8.30
CA ASN A 97 -11.88 -1.86 -9.06
C ASN A 97 -13.09 -1.91 -9.98
N PHE A 98 -13.69 -0.75 -10.28
CA PHE A 98 -14.56 -0.64 -11.45
C PHE A 98 -13.74 -0.77 -12.73
N ALA A 99 -14.32 -1.45 -13.71
CA ALA A 99 -13.73 -1.70 -15.02
C ALA A 99 -14.76 -1.40 -16.11
N THR A 100 -14.27 -1.11 -17.31
CA THR A 100 -15.08 -0.95 -18.51
C THR A 100 -15.02 -2.24 -19.32
N ILE A 101 -16.17 -2.71 -19.77
CA ILE A 101 -16.31 -3.89 -20.61
C ILE A 101 -16.81 -3.51 -22.01
N ASP A 102 -16.53 -4.35 -22.99
CA ASP A 102 -17.27 -4.36 -24.25
C ASP A 102 -18.62 -5.06 -24.02
N GLU A 103 -19.75 -4.40 -24.29
CA GLU A 103 -21.08 -4.95 -24.02
C GLU A 103 -21.43 -6.16 -24.91
N SER A 104 -20.81 -6.28 -26.08
CA SER A 104 -21.10 -7.36 -27.03
C SER A 104 -20.31 -8.63 -26.72
N THR A 105 -19.07 -8.50 -26.26
CA THR A 105 -18.18 -9.63 -25.96
C THR A 105 -18.06 -9.94 -24.47
N LEU A 106 -18.44 -8.99 -23.60
CA LEU A 106 -18.23 -8.99 -22.15
C LEU A 106 -16.75 -8.98 -21.73
N GLU A 107 -15.84 -8.68 -22.65
CA GLU A 107 -14.41 -8.59 -22.35
C GLU A 107 -14.07 -7.29 -21.64
N ILE A 108 -13.15 -7.35 -20.67
CA ILE A 108 -12.64 -6.15 -19.99
C ILE A 108 -11.70 -5.39 -20.93
N ILE A 109 -12.13 -4.21 -21.36
CA ILE A 109 -11.34 -3.32 -22.22
C ILE A 109 -10.52 -2.29 -21.43
N ASP A 110 -10.95 -1.96 -20.20
CA ASP A 110 -10.17 -1.13 -19.28
C ASP A 110 -10.41 -1.54 -17.82
N ARG A 111 -9.34 -1.89 -17.11
CA ARG A 111 -9.39 -2.34 -15.70
C ARG A 111 -9.58 -1.21 -14.68
N ARG A 112 -9.57 0.06 -15.12
CA ARG A 112 -9.56 1.24 -14.22
C ARG A 112 -10.39 2.42 -14.73
N VAL A 113 -11.26 2.21 -15.72
CA VAL A 113 -12.16 3.27 -16.24
C VAL A 113 -11.38 4.54 -16.61
N GLY A 114 -10.28 4.40 -17.35
CA GLY A 114 -9.41 5.50 -17.77
C GLY A 114 -8.76 6.29 -16.64
N ARG A 115 -8.87 5.84 -15.37
CA ARG A 115 -8.59 6.62 -14.16
C ARG A 115 -9.37 7.93 -14.08
N SER A 116 -10.53 8.03 -14.74
CA SER A 116 -11.37 9.23 -14.77
C SER A 116 -12.55 9.19 -13.80
N LEU A 117 -12.88 8.01 -13.26
CA LEU A 117 -14.00 7.81 -12.34
C LEU A 117 -13.80 8.58 -11.03
N LYS A 118 -14.76 9.46 -10.70
CA LYS A 118 -14.71 10.26 -9.46
C LYS A 118 -15.23 9.45 -8.27
N THR A 119 -14.84 9.87 -7.07
CA THR A 119 -15.24 9.22 -5.82
C THR A 119 -16.76 9.19 -5.64
N GLU A 120 -17.45 10.28 -6.01
CA GLU A 120 -18.91 10.38 -5.91
C GLU A 120 -19.61 9.38 -6.83
N GLU A 121 -19.14 9.27 -8.08
CA GLU A 121 -19.67 8.32 -9.08
C GLU A 121 -19.41 6.87 -8.65
N ALA A 122 -18.19 6.59 -8.18
CA ALA A 122 -17.82 5.27 -7.68
C ALA A 122 -18.69 4.83 -6.49
N ARG A 123 -19.10 5.77 -5.62
CA ARG A 123 -20.01 5.48 -4.50
C ARG A 123 -21.41 5.11 -4.97
N GLU A 124 -21.94 5.80 -5.98
CA GLU A 124 -23.26 5.45 -6.53
C GLU A 124 -23.23 4.08 -7.23
N LEU A 125 -22.16 3.78 -7.99
CA LEU A 125 -21.96 2.45 -8.56
C LEU A 125 -21.84 1.36 -7.50
N ALA A 126 -21.09 1.62 -6.41
CA ALA A 126 -20.93 0.66 -5.32
C ALA A 126 -22.26 0.37 -4.62
N LYS A 127 -23.11 1.38 -4.39
CA LYS A 127 -24.46 1.18 -3.84
C LYS A 127 -25.35 0.35 -4.76
N ALA A 128 -25.23 0.54 -6.07
CA ALA A 128 -26.05 -0.18 -7.05
C ALA A 128 -25.77 -1.69 -7.06
N VAL A 129 -24.56 -2.11 -6.65
CA VAL A 129 -24.17 -3.52 -6.58
C VAL A 129 -24.19 -4.09 -5.16
N ASP A 130 -24.47 -3.26 -4.16
CA ASP A 130 -24.56 -3.69 -2.77
C ASP A 130 -25.80 -4.58 -2.55
N GLY A 131 -25.60 -5.75 -1.95
CA GLY A 131 -26.67 -6.73 -1.75
C GLY A 131 -27.15 -7.48 -3.00
N MET A 132 -26.44 -7.38 -4.14
CA MET A 132 -26.71 -8.24 -5.30
C MET A 132 -26.55 -9.72 -4.94
N GLN A 133 -27.51 -10.55 -5.37
CA GLN A 133 -27.52 -12.01 -5.21
C GLN A 133 -27.12 -12.72 -6.49
#